data_AF-T0FQ97-F1
#
_entry.id   AF-T0FQ97-F1
#
_cell.length_a   1.000
_cell.length_b   1.000
_cell.length_c   1.000
_cell.angle_alpha   90.00
_cell.angle_beta   90.00
_cell.angle_gamma   90.00
#
_symmetry.space_group_name_H-M   'P 1'
#
loop_
_entity.id
_entity.type
_entity.pdbx_description
1 polymer ?
#
loop_
_entity_poly.entity_id
_entity_poly.type
_entity_poly.pdbx_seq_one_letter_code
_entity_poly.pdbx_strand_id
1 'polypeptide(L)'
;MFAPLAVFGSLGWTEILLILFIALLLFGGKRLPSLAKDLGDGIRSFRKSLTGESDESSQQISEDQESPSKTKASKSKKSKSV
;
A
#
# COMPACT_ATOMS: atom_id res chain seq x y z
N MET A 1 -28.95 23.18 -2.87
CA MET A 1 -29.58 22.22 -3.80
C MET A 1 -28.70 20.98 -3.78
N PHE A 2 -29.02 20.04 -2.88
CA PHE A 2 -28.29 18.79 -2.74
C PHE A 2 -28.66 17.91 -3.93
N ALA A 3 -27.72 17.10 -4.43
CA ALA A 3 -27.96 16.15 -5.53
C ALA A 3 -27.98 14.70 -4.99
N PRO A 4 -29.03 14.27 -4.26
CA PRO A 4 -29.14 12.88 -3.81
C PRO A 4 -29.43 11.90 -4.96
N LEU A 5 -29.95 12.39 -6.08
CA LEU A 5 -30.40 11.51 -7.18
C LEU A 5 -29.24 10.96 -8.03
N ALA A 6 -28.07 11.61 -8.02
CA ALA A 6 -26.90 11.12 -8.74
C ALA A 6 -26.19 9.96 -8.00
N VAL A 7 -26.35 9.88 -6.67
CA VAL A 7 -25.70 8.86 -5.83
C VAL A 7 -26.30 7.46 -6.05
N PHE A 8 -27.60 7.35 -6.33
CA PHE A 8 -28.27 6.05 -6.44
C PHE A 8 -28.25 5.43 -7.85
N GLY A 9 -27.90 6.19 -8.89
CA GLY A 9 -27.91 5.72 -10.28
C GLY A 9 -26.55 5.29 -10.82
N SER A 10 -25.46 5.76 -10.18
CA SER A 10 -24.10 5.38 -10.54
C SER A 10 -23.46 4.63 -9.38
N LEU A 11 -23.62 3.31 -9.32
CA LEU A 11 -22.64 2.42 -8.67
C LEU A 11 -21.32 2.52 -9.45
N GLY A 12 -20.72 3.71 -9.40
CA GLY A 12 -19.49 4.07 -10.06
C GLY A 12 -18.37 4.20 -9.05
N TRP A 13 -17.20 4.52 -9.57
CA TRP A 13 -15.97 4.77 -8.80
C TRP A 13 -16.15 5.67 -7.58
N THR A 14 -17.12 6.59 -7.62
CA THR A 14 -17.47 7.49 -6.52
C THR A 14 -17.90 6.77 -5.25
N GLU A 15 -18.73 5.72 -5.36
CA GLU A 15 -19.24 4.97 -4.20
C GLU A 15 -18.12 4.13 -3.57
N ILE A 16 -17.30 3.49 -4.42
CA ILE A 16 -16.11 2.75 -3.99
C ILE A 16 -15.15 3.70 -3.25
N LEU A 17 -14.91 4.91 -3.77
CA LEU A 17 -14.07 5.91 -3.12
C LEU A 17 -14.65 6.37 -1.79
N LEU A 18 -15.96 6.56 -1.69
CA LEU A 18 -16.63 6.96 -0.44
C LEU A 18 -16.49 5.87 0.63
N ILE A 19 -16.76 4.61 0.28
CA ILE A 19 -16.59 3.47 1.19
C ILE A 19 -15.13 3.31 1.59
N LEU A 20 -14.20 3.40 0.63
CA LEU A 20 -12.78 3.33 0.89
C LEU A 20 -12.33 4.45 1.84
N PHE A 21 -12.84 5.67 1.66
CA PHE A 21 -12.52 6.80 2.53
C PHE A 21 -12.97 6.55 3.97
N ILE A 22 -14.20 6.07 4.16
CA ILE A 22 -14.72 5.70 5.48
C ILE A 22 -13.89 4.56 6.08
N ALA A 23 -13.61 3.50 5.30
CA ALA A 23 -12.74 2.40 5.74
C ALA A 23 -11.34 2.89 6.13
N LEU A 24 -10.78 3.86 5.40
CA LEU A 24 -9.48 4.47 5.72
C LEU A 24 -9.51 5.27 7.02
N LEU A 25 -10.65 5.85 7.39
CA LEU A 25 -10.83 6.53 8.68
C LEU A 25 -10.95 5.53 9.84
N LEU A 26 -11.66 4.41 9.66
CA LEU A 26 -11.81 3.38 10.69
C LEU A 26 -10.52 2.56 10.88
N PHE A 27 -9.93 2.09 9.79
CA PHE A 27 -8.75 1.21 9.82
C PHE A 27 -7.43 2.00 9.78
N GLY A 28 -7.43 3.23 9.26
CA GLY A 28 -6.23 4.03 9.06
C GLY A 28 -5.55 3.75 7.71
N GLY A 29 -5.02 4.81 7.07
CA GLY A 29 -4.37 4.74 5.75
C GLY A 29 -3.15 3.81 5.64
N LYS A 30 -2.57 3.39 6.77
CA LYS A 30 -1.44 2.45 6.80
C LYS A 30 -1.86 0.98 6.93
N ARG A 31 -3.06 0.69 7.44
CA ARG A 31 -3.50 -0.69 7.69
C ARG A 31 -4.05 -1.37 6.45
N LEU A 32 -4.79 -0.64 5.61
CA LEU A 32 -5.34 -1.16 4.35
C LEU A 32 -4.25 -1.72 3.40
N PRO A 33 -3.14 -1.00 3.11
CA PRO A 33 -2.08 -1.53 2.25
C PRO A 33 -1.28 -2.66 2.91
N SER A 34 -1.08 -2.62 4.24
CA SER A 34 -0.40 -3.72 4.96
C SER A 34 -1.20 -5.01 4.88
N LEU A 35 -2.51 -4.95 5.18
CA LEU A 35 -3.40 -6.10 5.10
C LEU A 35 -3.51 -6.64 3.67
N ALA A 36 -3.56 -5.75 2.67
CA ALA A 36 -3.58 -6.16 1.28
C ALA A 36 -2.27 -6.85 0.85
N LYS A 37 -1.12 -6.41 1.39
CA LYS A 37 0.19 -7.04 1.13
C LYS A 37 0.26 -8.43 1.75
N ASP A 38 -0.10 -8.56 3.03
CA ASP A 38 -0.12 -9.84 3.74
C ASP A 38 -1.10 -10.84 3.08
N LEU A 39 -2.30 -10.37 2.73
CA LEU A 39 -3.30 -11.18 2.02
C LEU A 39 -2.85 -11.53 0.60
N GLY A 40 -2.19 -10.60 -0.09
CA GLY A 40 -1.64 -10.78 -1.43
C GLY A 40 -0.56 -11.85 -1.47
N ASP A 41 0.37 -11.82 -0.51
CA ASP A 41 1.43 -12.83 -0.37
C ASP A 41 0.84 -14.22 -0.03
N GLY A 42 -0.20 -14.27 0.81
CA GLY A 42 -0.96 -15.48 1.10
C GLY A 42 -1.68 -16.06 -0.13
N ILE A 43 -2.34 -15.20 -0.93
CA ILE A 43 -3.02 -15.62 -2.17
C ILE A 43 -1.99 -16.04 -3.22
N ARG A 44 -0.85 -15.35 -3.32
CA ARG A 44 0.25 -15.65 -4.25
C ARG A 44 0.84 -17.03 -3.98
N SER A 45 1.16 -17.32 -2.72
CA SER A 45 1.66 -18.63 -2.29
C SER A 45 0.60 -19.73 -2.47
N PHE A 46 -0.66 -19.46 -2.13
CA PHE A 46 -1.77 -20.39 -2.35
C PHE A 46 -1.94 -20.74 -3.84
N ARG A 47 -1.94 -19.74 -4.72
CA ARG A 47 -1.98 -19.94 -6.17
C ARG A 47 -0.80 -20.76 -6.68
N LYS A 48 0.41 -20.49 -6.17
CA LYS A 48 1.62 -21.18 -6.56
C LYS A 48 1.59 -22.67 -6.22
N SER A 49 1.13 -23.00 -5.01
CA SER A 49 0.92 -24.40 -4.59
C SER A 49 -0.15 -25.13 -5.41
N LEU A 50 -1.19 -24.42 -5.86
CA LEU A 50 -2.25 -24.99 -6.71
C LEU A 50 -1.81 -25.21 -8.17
N THR A 51 -0.95 -24.35 -8.71
CA THR A 51 -0.50 -24.40 -10.10
C THR A 51 0.77 -25.26 -10.29
N GLY A 52 1.49 -25.60 -9.21
CA GLY A 52 2.65 -26.50 -9.27
C GLY A 52 3.92 -25.86 -9.86
N GLU A 53 3.97 -24.52 -9.99
CA GLU A 53 5.19 -23.80 -10.36
C GLU A 53 6.14 -23.71 -9.16
N SER A 54 7.21 -24.52 -9.18
CA SER A 54 8.30 -24.48 -8.21
C SER A 54 9.06 -23.14 -8.25
N ASP A 55 9.46 -22.68 -7.07
CA ASP A 55 10.03 -21.38 -6.75
C ASP A 55 11.30 -20.95 -7.52
N GLU A 56 11.21 -19.87 -8.31
CA GLU A 56 12.38 -19.09 -8.78
C GLU A 56 12.09 -17.58 -8.91
N SER A 57 11.10 -17.03 -8.19
CA SER A 57 10.82 -15.58 -8.24
C SER A 57 10.01 -15.05 -7.06
N SER A 58 10.67 -14.81 -5.93
CA SER A 58 10.20 -13.82 -4.94
C SER A 58 11.36 -13.39 -4.04
N GLN A 59 12.30 -12.63 -4.60
CA GLN A 59 13.18 -11.79 -3.80
C GLN A 59 12.45 -10.48 -3.47
N GLN A 60 12.24 -10.30 -2.17
CA GLN A 60 12.43 -9.07 -1.42
C GLN A 60 11.64 -7.83 -1.87
N ILE A 61 10.52 -7.57 -1.18
CA ILE A 61 10.04 -6.20 -0.97
C ILE A 61 9.80 -5.99 0.53
N SER A 62 10.90 -5.76 1.24
CA SER A 62 11.03 -5.04 2.51
C SER A 62 12.12 -4.00 2.22
N GLU A 63 12.08 -2.71 2.53
CA GLU A 63 11.25 -1.79 3.31
C GLU A 63 10.91 -0.57 2.41
N ASP A 64 9.98 0.33 2.71
CA ASP A 64 10.32 1.52 3.49
C ASP A 64 9.05 2.23 4.03
N GLN A 65 9.02 2.41 5.34
CA GLN A 65 8.14 3.35 6.01
C GLN A 65 8.86 4.70 6.10
N GLU A 66 8.75 5.54 5.07
CA GLU A 66 9.13 6.94 5.19
C GLU A 66 7.89 7.84 5.19
N SER A 67 7.56 8.36 6.37
CA SER A 67 6.65 9.49 6.57
C SER A 67 7.52 10.77 6.63
N PRO A 68 7.11 11.88 5.99
CA PRO A 68 7.99 13.00 5.71
C PRO A 68 8.11 13.96 6.91
N SER A 69 9.32 14.25 7.39
CA SER A 69 9.56 15.37 8.30
C SER A 69 11.05 15.72 8.54
N LYS A 70 11.46 16.87 7.98
CA LYS A 70 12.41 17.89 8.50
C LYS A 70 13.93 17.63 8.49
N THR A 71 14.59 18.34 7.58
CA THR A 71 15.70 19.30 7.81
C THR A 71 16.78 18.97 8.86
N LYS A 72 18.05 18.77 8.42
CA LYS A 72 19.23 19.62 8.76
C LYS A 72 20.58 19.04 8.26
N ALA A 73 21.38 19.94 7.67
CA ALA A 73 22.84 20.10 7.82
C ALA A 73 23.85 19.17 7.10
N SER A 74 24.40 19.68 5.99
CA SER A 74 25.81 20.10 5.80
C SER A 74 26.90 19.64 6.79
N LYS A 75 28.09 19.35 6.21
CA LYS A 75 29.45 19.04 6.76
C LYS A 75 29.69 17.53 6.95
N SER A 76 30.74 16.92 6.38
CA SER A 76 32.15 17.27 6.58
C SER A 76 33.07 16.49 5.64
N LYS A 77 34.14 17.17 5.20
CA LYS A 77 35.39 16.63 4.64
C LYS A 77 35.97 15.47 5.45
N LYS A 78 36.91 14.75 4.79
CA LYS A 78 38.05 13.97 5.35
C LYS A 78 37.65 12.54 5.72
N SER A 79 38.10 11.50 5.03
CA SER A 79 39.38 10.80 5.27
C SER A 79 39.45 9.61 4.28
N LYS A 80 40.46 9.49 3.40
CA LYS A 80 41.71 8.72 3.59
C LYS A 80 41.56 7.20 3.32
N SER A 81 42.01 6.76 2.17
CA SER A 81 42.66 5.46 1.91
C SER A 81 43.34 5.62 0.54
N VAL A 82 44.62 6.01 0.49
CA VAL A 82 45.80 5.11 0.52
C VAL A 82 45.66 3.96 -0.47
#